data_AF-A0A7S1YIN8-F1
#
_entry.id   AF-A0A7S1YIN8-F1
#
_cell.length_a   1.000
_cell.length_b   1.000
_cell.length_c   1.000
_cell.angle_alpha   90.00
_cell.angle_beta   90.00
_cell.angle_gamma   90.00
#
_symmetry.space_group_name_H-M   'P 1'
#
loop_
_entity.id
_entity.type
_entity.pdbx_description
1 polymer ?
#
loop_
_entity_poly.entity_id
_entity_poly.type
_entity_poly.pdbx_seq_one_letter_code
_entity_poly.pdbx_strand_id
1 'polypeptide(L)'
;RSQCQPPNVGSSLDFRSSNVFKIEAHYDNSEGIPSIQDQSGMSLRLTERPPTLESGSVTVGMDWWDRQFRIPANQNETKLFNLCPSQATEMLRHPVWVYSWNPHMHTRGRQLVTELFRCGEK
;
A
#
# COMPACT_ATOMS: atom_id res chain seq x y z
N ARG A 1 9.96 -14.04 1.51
CA ARG A 1 10.83 -13.61 0.39
C ARG A 1 10.72 -12.10 0.33
N SER A 2 11.82 -11.35 0.41
CA SER A 2 11.79 -9.91 0.16
C SER A 2 11.36 -9.67 -1.29
N GLN A 3 10.33 -8.84 -1.49
CA GLN A 3 9.95 -8.38 -2.82
C GLN A 3 10.98 -7.34 -3.26
N CYS A 4 11.88 -7.72 -4.16
CA CYS A 4 12.75 -6.77 -4.84
C CYS A 4 12.00 -6.12 -6.00
N GLN A 5 12.32 -4.86 -6.29
CA GLN A 5 11.86 -4.23 -7.53
C GLN A 5 12.42 -5.02 -8.75
N PRO A 6 11.65 -5.12 -9.85
CA PRO A 6 12.16 -5.67 -11.09
C PRO A 6 13.41 -4.91 -11.59
N PRO A 7 14.26 -5.53 -12.42
CA PRO A 7 15.37 -4.82 -13.03
C PRO A 7 14.92 -3.56 -13.77
N ASN A 8 15.68 -2.48 -13.64
CA ASN A 8 15.45 -1.17 -14.27
C ASN A 8 14.17 -0.41 -13.84
N VAL A 9 13.46 -0.90 -12.82
CA VAL A 9 12.39 -0.18 -12.13
C VAL A 9 12.95 0.50 -10.88
N GLY A 10 12.58 1.75 -10.65
CA GLY A 10 12.99 2.47 -9.44
C GLY A 10 12.03 3.61 -9.08
N SER A 11 12.07 4.03 -7.81
CA SER A 11 11.32 5.19 -7.35
C SER A 11 12.19 6.43 -7.44
N SER A 12 11.80 7.40 -8.26
CA SER A 12 12.47 8.69 -8.34
C SER A 12 12.22 9.47 -7.05
N LEU A 13 13.30 10.00 -6.46
CA LEU A 13 13.24 10.87 -5.30
C LEU A 13 13.62 12.29 -5.75
N ASP A 14 12.64 13.18 -5.80
CA ASP A 14 12.90 14.58 -6.11
C ASP A 14 13.26 15.36 -4.85
N PHE A 15 14.55 15.42 -4.55
CA PHE A 15 15.10 16.17 -3.41
C PHE A 15 14.86 17.69 -3.47
N ARG A 16 14.30 18.21 -4.58
CA ARG A 16 13.87 19.61 -4.68
C ARG A 16 12.50 19.86 -4.03
N SER A 17 11.66 18.84 -3.89
CA SER A 17 10.29 18.95 -3.38
C SER A 17 10.14 18.42 -1.94
N SER A 18 10.93 17.42 -1.56
CA SER A 18 11.04 16.92 -0.19
C SER A 18 12.45 16.39 0.05
N ASN A 19 13.11 16.89 1.10
CA ASN A 19 14.46 16.48 1.50
C ASN A 19 14.48 15.63 2.78
N VAL A 20 13.32 15.09 3.19
CA VAL A 20 13.17 14.33 4.43
C VAL A 20 12.52 12.98 4.14
N PHE A 21 13.08 11.92 4.73
CA PHE A 21 12.40 10.64 4.85
C PHE A 21 11.66 10.57 6.18
N LYS A 22 10.36 10.30 6.12
CA LYS A 22 9.57 9.96 7.30
C LYS A 22 9.44 8.45 7.38
N ILE A 23 9.83 7.89 8.51
CA ILE A 23 9.62 6.48 8.84
C ILE A 23 8.50 6.41 9.87
N GLU A 24 7.52 5.54 9.62
CA GLU A 24 6.46 5.22 10.56
C GLU A 24 6.67 3.77 11.04
N ALA A 25 6.82 3.59 12.34
CA ALA A 25 6.99 2.29 12.97
C ALA A 25 5.75 1.95 13.80
N HIS A 26 5.16 0.78 13.56
CA HIS A 26 4.01 0.27 14.30
C HIS A 26 4.50 -0.73 15.33
N TYR A 27 4.36 -0.39 16.62
CA TYR A 27 4.74 -1.26 17.73
C TYR A 27 3.50 -1.89 18.36
N ASP A 28 3.45 -3.22 18.41
CA ASP A 28 2.51 -3.96 19.23
C ASP A 28 3.23 -4.40 20.53
N ASN A 29 2.89 -3.77 21.65
CA ASN A 29 3.47 -4.05 22.97
C ASN A 29 2.40 -4.62 23.90
N SER A 30 1.83 -5.78 23.54
CA SER A 30 0.73 -6.41 24.29
C SER A 30 1.09 -6.76 25.74
N GLU A 31 2.38 -6.99 26.03
CA GLU A 31 2.88 -7.30 27.37
C GLU A 31 3.16 -6.05 28.22
N GLY A 32 3.09 -4.86 27.61
CA GLY A 32 3.28 -3.59 28.32
C GLY A 32 4.68 -3.42 28.91
N ILE A 33 5.69 -4.07 28.33
CA ILE A 33 7.06 -4.04 28.86
C ILE A 33 7.57 -2.59 28.77
N PRO A 34 7.93 -1.97 29.91
CA PRO A 34 8.41 -0.60 29.92
C PRO A 34 9.86 -0.52 29.47
N SER A 35 10.27 0.68 29.03
CA SER A 35 11.68 1.03 28.81
C SER A 35 12.43 0.19 27.75
N ILE A 36 11.72 -0.41 26.80
CA ILE A 36 12.34 -1.03 25.63
C ILE A 36 12.96 0.07 24.75
N GLN A 37 14.24 -0.09 24.41
CA GLN A 37 14.89 0.69 23.37
C GLN A 37 14.90 -0.13 22.09
N ASP A 38 14.29 0.41 21.05
CA ASP A 38 14.32 -0.17 19.71
C ASP A 38 15.17 0.71 18.78
N GLN A 39 15.95 0.06 17.91
CA GLN A 39 16.78 0.70 16.89
C GLN A 39 16.41 0.16 15.50
N SER A 40 15.15 -0.25 15.32
CA SER A 40 14.65 -0.72 14.04
C SER A 40 14.55 0.43 13.05
N GLY A 41 14.68 0.10 11.77
CA GLY A 41 14.64 1.08 10.70
C GLY A 41 14.66 0.44 9.33
N MET A 42 14.92 1.25 8.31
CA MET A 42 14.99 0.82 6.93
C MET A 42 16.31 1.29 6.31
N SER A 43 16.94 0.40 5.54
CA SER A 43 18.07 0.76 4.68
C SER A 43 17.58 1.01 3.26
N LEU A 44 17.98 2.13 2.68
CA LEU A 44 17.65 2.50 1.30
C LEU A 44 18.90 2.40 0.42
N ARG A 45 18.77 1.75 -0.74
CA ARG A 45 19.82 1.74 -1.76
C ARG A 45 19.51 2.80 -2.80
N LEU A 46 20.33 3.84 -2.84
CA LEU A 46 20.17 4.97 -3.76
C LEU A 46 21.15 4.87 -4.93
N THR A 47 20.78 5.46 -6.06
CA THR A 47 21.65 5.62 -7.24
C THR A 47 21.33 6.94 -7.94
N GLU A 48 22.32 7.57 -8.55
CA GLU A 48 22.15 8.78 -9.36
C GLU A 48 21.64 8.46 -10.78
N ARG A 49 21.69 7.19 -11.18
CA ARG A 49 21.22 6.77 -12.51
C ARG A 49 19.69 6.70 -12.51
N PRO A 50 18.99 7.46 -13.36
CA PRO A 50 17.54 7.39 -13.42
C PRO A 50 17.09 6.00 -13.87
N PRO A 51 16.00 5.45 -13.30
CA PRO A 51 15.44 4.18 -13.76
C PRO A 51 14.85 4.35 -15.16
N THR A 52 14.76 3.26 -15.93
CA THR A 52 14.07 3.30 -17.22
C THR A 52 12.55 3.31 -17.07
N LEU A 53 12.06 2.77 -15.94
CA LEU A 53 10.65 2.73 -15.57
C LEU A 53 10.51 3.25 -14.13
N GLU A 54 9.66 4.26 -13.95
CA GLU A 54 9.35 4.78 -12.62
C GLU A 54 8.32 3.90 -11.93
N SER A 55 8.57 3.55 -10.67
CA SER A 55 7.57 2.94 -9.81
C SER A 55 6.87 3.97 -8.94
N GLY A 56 5.57 3.80 -8.80
CA GLY A 56 4.76 4.44 -7.77
C GLY A 56 3.98 3.39 -6.98
N SER A 57 3.39 3.80 -5.86
CA SER A 57 2.40 3.03 -5.13
C SER A 57 1.02 3.65 -5.30
N VAL A 58 0.01 2.80 -5.42
CA VAL A 58 -1.40 3.22 -5.40
C VAL A 58 -2.09 2.42 -4.31
N THR A 59 -2.70 3.13 -3.36
CA THR A 59 -3.54 2.51 -2.34
C THR A 59 -4.97 2.44 -2.85
N VAL A 60 -5.54 1.24 -2.86
CA VAL A 60 -6.95 1.00 -3.15
C VAL A 60 -7.57 0.26 -1.98
N GLY A 61 -8.84 0.56 -1.67
CA GLY A 61 -9.53 -0.04 -0.53
C GLY A 61 -10.43 0.98 0.14
N MET A 62 -10.87 0.67 1.36
CA MET A 62 -11.65 1.56 2.19
C MET A 62 -10.73 2.31 3.13
N ASP A 63 -10.94 3.61 3.28
CA ASP A 63 -10.23 4.40 4.28
C ASP A 63 -10.82 4.20 5.68
N TRP A 64 -10.00 4.41 6.71
CA TRP A 64 -10.40 4.26 8.11
C TRP A 64 -11.54 5.20 8.54
N TRP A 65 -11.73 6.32 7.84
CA TRP A 65 -12.83 7.26 8.09
C TRP A 65 -14.13 6.93 7.35
N ASP A 66 -14.13 5.90 6.50
CA ASP A 66 -15.32 5.50 5.76
C ASP A 66 -16.33 4.90 6.74
N ARG A 67 -17.53 5.48 6.80
CA ARG A 67 -18.61 5.00 7.68
C ARG A 67 -19.07 3.59 7.32
N GLN A 68 -18.85 3.16 6.08
CA GLN A 68 -19.15 1.81 5.60
C GLN A 68 -18.06 0.81 5.98
N PHE A 69 -16.89 1.26 6.43
CA PHE A 69 -15.81 0.40 6.92
C PHE A 69 -16.08 -0.08 8.35
N ARG A 70 -17.16 -0.85 8.50
CA ARG A 70 -17.63 -1.38 9.79
C ARG A 70 -17.99 -2.85 9.67
N ILE A 71 -17.52 -3.62 10.65
CA ILE A 71 -17.87 -5.04 10.80
C ILE A 71 -18.85 -5.13 11.97
N PRO A 72 -20.12 -5.49 11.75
CA PRO A 72 -21.08 -5.65 12.84
C PRO A 72 -20.65 -6.76 13.80
N ALA A 73 -20.98 -6.61 15.08
CA ALA A 73 -20.67 -7.63 16.08
C ALA A 73 -21.43 -8.94 15.78
N ASN A 74 -20.82 -10.07 16.18
CA ASN A 74 -21.40 -11.41 16.12
C ASN A 74 -21.81 -11.89 14.71
N GLN A 75 -21.18 -11.34 13.66
CA GLN A 75 -21.35 -11.85 12.30
C GLN A 75 -20.31 -12.93 12.02
N ASN A 76 -20.76 -14.05 11.45
CA ASN A 76 -19.86 -15.11 10.98
C ASN A 76 -19.08 -14.68 9.74
N GLU A 77 -19.68 -13.83 8.90
CA GLU A 77 -19.09 -13.29 7.69
C GLU A 77 -19.56 -11.84 7.50
N THR A 78 -18.66 -10.97 7.07
CA THR A 78 -19.00 -9.63 6.59
C THR A 78 -18.14 -9.33 5.39
N LYS A 79 -18.79 -9.02 4.26
CA LYS A 79 -18.10 -8.64 3.03
C LYS A 79 -18.10 -7.13 2.92
N LEU A 80 -16.90 -6.58 2.85
CA LEU A 80 -16.67 -5.18 2.58
C LEU A 80 -16.10 -5.08 1.17
N PHE A 81 -16.61 -4.15 0.38
CA PHE A 81 -16.14 -3.92 -0.98
C PHE A 81 -16.01 -2.41 -1.22
N ASN A 82 -15.04 -2.04 -2.03
CA ASN A 82 -14.90 -0.68 -2.56
C ASN A 82 -14.56 -0.76 -4.04
N LEU A 83 -14.86 0.31 -4.77
CA LEU A 83 -14.61 0.46 -6.18
C LEU A 83 -13.72 1.69 -6.39
N CYS A 84 -12.59 1.50 -7.08
CA CYS A 84 -11.90 2.61 -7.73
C CYS A 84 -12.60 2.89 -9.07
N PRO A 85 -13.36 3.98 -9.21
CA PRO A 85 -14.21 4.21 -10.37
C PRO A 85 -13.37 4.59 -11.60
N SER A 86 -13.91 4.40 -12.82
CA SER A 86 -13.16 4.66 -14.06
C SER A 86 -12.68 6.12 -14.16
N GLN A 87 -13.45 7.06 -13.61
CA GLN A 87 -13.08 8.47 -13.57
C GLN A 87 -11.76 8.70 -12.83
N ALA A 88 -11.41 7.86 -11.85
CA ALA A 88 -10.13 7.96 -11.15
C ALA A 88 -8.96 7.46 -12.01
N THR A 89 -9.17 6.40 -12.80
CA THR A 89 -8.14 5.81 -13.66
C THR A 89 -7.99 6.52 -15.01
N GLU A 90 -9.04 7.19 -15.49
CA GLU A 90 -9.02 8.04 -16.70
C GLU A 90 -8.08 9.25 -16.56
N MET A 91 -7.77 9.67 -15.33
CA MET A 91 -6.79 10.74 -15.07
C MET A 91 -5.34 10.31 -15.28
N LEU A 92 -5.07 9.01 -15.42
CA LEU A 92 -3.72 8.51 -15.64
C LEU A 92 -3.25 8.86 -17.06
N ARG A 93 -2.17 9.64 -17.17
CA ARG A 93 -1.62 10.09 -18.46
C ARG A 93 -1.03 8.95 -19.29
N HIS A 94 -0.62 7.86 -18.64
CA HIS A 94 0.00 6.71 -19.26
C HIS A 94 -0.55 5.42 -18.64
N PRO A 95 -0.54 4.29 -19.38
CA PRO A 95 -0.83 2.99 -18.81
C PRO A 95 0.10 2.67 -17.63
N VAL A 96 -0.42 1.93 -16.65
CA VAL A 96 0.33 1.46 -15.48
C VAL A 96 0.40 -0.06 -15.48
N TRP A 97 1.52 -0.60 -15.02
CA TRP A 97 1.74 -2.04 -14.87
C TRP A 97 1.86 -2.39 -13.40
N VAL A 98 0.95 -3.24 -12.91
CA VAL A 98 1.00 -3.74 -11.53
C VAL A 98 1.97 -4.90 -11.48
N TYR A 99 3.12 -4.70 -10.85
CA TYR A 99 4.15 -5.74 -10.67
C TYR A 99 4.22 -6.28 -9.24
N SER A 100 3.59 -5.59 -8.28
CA SER A 100 3.54 -5.99 -6.87
C SER A 100 2.20 -5.65 -6.26
N TRP A 101 1.83 -6.40 -5.22
CA TRP A 101 0.62 -6.25 -4.44
C TRP A 101 0.91 -6.51 -2.96
N ASN A 102 0.43 -5.61 -2.10
CA ASN A 102 0.60 -5.69 -0.66
C ASN A 102 -0.78 -5.58 0.01
N PRO A 103 -1.48 -6.71 0.23
CA PRO A 103 -2.77 -6.68 0.91
C PRO A 103 -2.59 -6.35 2.40
N HIS A 104 -3.41 -5.44 2.93
CA HIS A 104 -3.40 -5.05 4.34
C HIS A 104 -4.78 -5.26 4.97
N MET A 105 -4.83 -6.00 6.07
CA MET A 105 -6.01 -6.19 6.91
C MET A 105 -5.56 -6.34 8.37
N HIS A 106 -6.43 -5.99 9.31
CA HIS A 106 -6.19 -6.23 10.74
C HIS A 106 -6.65 -7.64 11.15
N THR A 107 -6.71 -7.91 12.44
CA THR A 107 -6.92 -9.24 13.05
C THR A 107 -8.21 -9.98 12.65
N ARG A 108 -9.23 -9.27 12.14
CA ARG A 108 -10.49 -9.87 11.69
C ARG A 108 -10.55 -10.18 10.19
N GLY A 109 -9.55 -9.74 9.42
CA GLY A 109 -9.48 -10.02 7.98
C GLY A 109 -9.27 -11.50 7.70
N ARG A 110 -10.02 -12.05 6.73
CA ARG A 110 -9.90 -13.46 6.31
C ARG A 110 -9.49 -13.61 4.85
N GLN A 111 -10.01 -12.76 3.98
CA GLN A 111 -9.75 -12.80 2.55
C GLN A 111 -9.76 -11.39 1.99
N LEU A 112 -8.78 -11.07 1.14
CA LEU A 112 -8.74 -9.83 0.36
C LEU A 112 -8.54 -10.21 -1.10
N VAL A 113 -9.39 -9.69 -1.96
CA VAL A 113 -9.34 -9.90 -3.41
C VAL A 113 -9.37 -8.54 -4.08
N THR A 114 -8.51 -8.35 -5.07
CA THR A 114 -8.49 -7.16 -5.91
C THR A 114 -8.65 -7.62 -7.35
N GLU A 115 -9.61 -7.04 -8.05
CA GLU A 115 -9.96 -7.39 -9.43
C GLU A 115 -9.89 -6.12 -10.29
N LEU A 116 -9.43 -6.29 -11.52
CA LEU A 116 -9.48 -5.25 -12.55
C LEU A 116 -10.70 -5.51 -13.41
N PHE A 117 -11.49 -4.48 -13.68
CA PHE A 117 -12.58 -4.58 -14.66
C PHE A 117 -12.34 -3.58 -15.79
N ARG A 118 -12.58 -4.02 -17.03
CA ARG A 118 -12.56 -3.19 -18.24
C ARG A 118 -13.89 -3.35 -18.95
N CYS A 119 -14.64 -2.26 -19.08
CA CYS A 119 -15.97 -2.28 -19.71
C CYS A 119 -16.95 -3.31 -19.08
N GLY A 120 -16.83 -3.58 -17.77
CA GLY A 120 -17.66 -4.56 -17.06
C GLY A 120 -17.14 -6.00 -17.11
N GLU A 121 -16.06 -6.26 -17.86
CA GLU A 121 -15.41 -7.56 -17.94
C GLU A 121 -14.19 -7.62 -17.03
N LYS A 122 -13.98 -8.76 -16.37
CA LYS A 122 -12.86 -9.00 -15.47
C LYS A 122 -11.58 -9.36 -16.23
#